data_AF-A0AAD8EUE9-F1
#
_entry.id   AF-A0AAD8EUE9-F1
#
_cell.length_a   1.000
_cell.length_b   1.000
_cell.length_c   1.000
_cell.angle_alpha   90.00
_cell.angle_beta   90.00
_cell.angle_gamma   90.00
#
_symmetry.space_group_name_H-M   'P 1'
#
loop_
_entity.id
_entity.type
_entity.pdbx_description
1 polymer ?
#
loop_
_entity_poly.entity_id
_entity_poly.type
_entity_poly.pdbx_seq_one_letter_code
_entity_poly.pdbx_strand_id
1 'polypeptide(L)' 'QVKRDNKNINVKEVMDTWILQMNHPLVTVTRDCNSENSLVVRQERFLLNRNAPETGKYTSPF' A
#
# COMPACT_ATOMS: atom_id res chain seq x y z
N GLN A 1 12.93 18.83 13.59
CA GLN A 1 12.55 17.98 14.75
C GLN A 1 11.77 16.78 14.21
N VAL A 2 12.35 15.59 14.24
CA VAL A 2 11.67 14.36 13.80
C VAL A 2 10.74 13.90 14.92
N LYS A 3 9.43 14.01 14.73
CA LYS A 3 8.44 13.41 15.64
C LYS A 3 8.68 11.90 15.64
N ARG A 4 9.23 11.37 16.72
CA ARG A 4 9.20 9.92 16.97
C ARG A 4 7.80 9.60 17.48
N ASP A 5 6.91 9.28 16.56
CA ASP A 5 5.65 8.65 16.94
C ASP A 5 6.01 7.29 17.55
N ASN A 6 5.92 7.19 18.88
CA ASN A 6 6.06 5.92 19.62
C ASN A 6 4.80 5.07 19.40
N LYS A 7 4.47 4.84 18.12
CA LYS A 7 3.37 3.98 17.72
C LYS A 7 3.90 2.57 17.87
N ASN A 8 3.27 1.80 18.76
CA ASN A 8 3.57 0.37 18.89
C ASN A 8 3.07 -0.32 17.61
N ILE A 9 3.92 -0.32 16.59
CA ILE A 9 3.62 -0.91 15.28
C ILE A 9 3.82 -2.41 15.45
N ASN A 10 2.75 -3.18 15.23
CA ASN A 10 2.89 -4.62 15.15
C ASN A 10 3.63 -4.96 13.86
N VAL A 11 4.96 -5.13 13.98
CA VAL A 11 5.84 -5.45 12.85
C VAL A 11 5.38 -6.75 12.17
N LYS A 12 4.81 -7.69 12.92
CA LYS A 12 4.27 -8.93 12.35
C LYS A 12 3.15 -8.64 11.36
N GLU A 13 2.16 -7.83 11.74
CA GLU A 13 1.04 -7.47 10.85
C GLU A 13 1.53 -6.75 9.59
N VAL A 14 2.50 -5.84 9.72
CA VAL A 14 3.12 -5.18 8.56
C VAL A 14 3.77 -6.20 7.65
N MET A 15 4.63 -7.07 8.20
CA MET A 15 5.37 -8.04 7.41
C MET A 15 4.48 -9.13 6.82
N ASP A 16 3.39 -9.51 7.48
CA ASP A 16 2.38 -10.44 6.95
C ASP A 16 1.80 -9.91 5.62
N THR A 17 1.58 -8.59 5.48
CA THR A 17 1.15 -8.00 4.19
C THR A 17 2.20 -8.09 3.08
N TRP A 18 3.50 -8.18 3.42
CA TRP A 18 4.60 -8.28 2.45
C TRP A 18 4.93 -9.72 2.06
N ILE A 19 4.75 -10.69 2.97
CA ILE A 19 5.18 -12.09 2.74
C ILE A 19 4.03 -13.02 2.36
N LEU A 20 2.79 -12.73 2.78
CA LEU A 20 1.63 -13.60 2.52
C LEU A 20 0.84 -13.20 1.27
N GLN A 21 1.04 -11.98 0.76
CA GLN A 21 0.35 -11.50 -0.44
C GLN A 21 1.21 -11.73 -1.69
N MET A 22 0.67 -12.44 -2.68
CA MET A 22 1.34 -12.58 -3.98
C MET A 22 1.26 -11.27 -4.78
N ASN A 23 2.43 -10.71 -5.11
CA ASN A 23 2.75 -9.47 -5.86
C ASN A 23 3.30 -8.32 -4.98
N HIS A 24 3.70 -7.23 -5.64
CA HIS A 24 4.15 -5.97 -5.05
C HIS A 24 3.08 -4.87 -5.18
N PRO A 25 3.06 -3.90 -4.26
CA PRO A 25 2.15 -2.75 -4.35
C PRO A 25 2.62 -1.72 -5.40
N LEU A 26 1.66 -1.07 -6.06
CA LEU A 26 1.85 0.12 -6.87
C LEU A 26 1.51 1.36 -6.04
N VAL A 27 2.48 2.26 -5.86
CA VAL A 27 2.28 3.53 -5.17
C VAL A 27 2.16 4.64 -6.20
N THR A 28 1.00 5.29 -6.25
CA THR A 28 0.74 6.46 -7.10
C THR A 28 0.78 7.71 -6.26
N VAL A 29 1.62 8.67 -6.67
CA VAL A 29 1.74 9.98 -6.03
C VAL A 29 1.24 11.03 -7.00
N THR A 30 0.16 11.71 -6.65
CA THR A 30 -0.40 12.83 -7.41
C THR A 30 -0.13 14.11 -6.65
N ARG A 31 0.57 15.05 -7.29
CA ARG A 31 0.75 16.40 -6.77
C ARG A 31 -0.35 17.28 -7.34
N ASP A 32 -1.08 17.98 -6.48
CA ASP A 32 -1.95 19.06 -6.95
C ASP A 32 -1.08 20.31 -7.16
N CYS A 33 -1.03 20.80 -8.40
CA CYS A 33 -0.24 21.97 -8.75
C CYS A 33 -0.95 23.29 -8.39
N ASN A 34 -2.25 23.25 -8.11
CA ASN A 34 -3.06 24.43 -7.80
C ASN A 34 -3.12 24.74 -6.31
N SER A 35 -2.84 23.76 -5.45
CA SER A 35 -2.77 23.95 -4.01
C SER A 35 -1.32 23.80 -3.53
N GLU A 36 -0.78 24.86 -2.93
CA GLU A 36 0.58 24.82 -2.39
C GLU A 36 0.70 23.68 -1.38
N ASN A 37 1.68 22.80 -1.63
CA ASN A 37 2.07 21.68 -0.76
C ASN A 37 1.06 20.54 -0.58
N SER A 38 0.12 20.33 -1.52
CA SER A 38 -0.77 19.17 -1.48
C SER A 38 -0.25 17.97 -2.29
N LEU A 39 -0.12 16.82 -1.63
CA LEU A 39 0.30 15.54 -2.21
C LEU A 39 -0.71 14.46 -1.82
N VAL A 40 -1.27 13.80 -2.82
CA VAL A 40 -2.17 12.65 -2.64
C VAL A 40 -1.39 11.38 -2.96
N VAL A 41 -1.29 10.48 -1.98
CA VAL A 41 -0.62 9.19 -2.12
C VAL A 41 -1.67 8.08 -2.06
N ARG A 42 -1.68 7.18 -3.06
CA ARG A 42 -2.58 6.03 -3.13
C ARG A 42 -1.77 4.76 -3.37
N GLN A 43 -2.12 3.68 -2.67
CA GLN A 43 -1.52 2.36 -2.83
C GLN A 43 -2.57 1.36 -3.31
N GLU A 44 -2.26 0.63 -4.38
CA GLU A 44 -3.09 -0.46 -4.92
C GLU A 44 -2.22 -1.66 -5.33
N ARG A 45 -2.84 -2.83 -5.61
CA ARG A 45 -2.11 -4.01 -6.10
C ARG A 45 -1.67 -3.78 -7.55
N PHE A 46 -0.40 -4.02 -7.87
CA PHE A 46 0.06 -3.99 -9.26
C PHE A 46 -0.49 -5.19 -10.04
N LEU A 47 -1.18 -4.92 -11.15
CA LEU A 47 -1.71 -5.91 -12.08
C LEU A 47 -1.21 -5.59 -13.50
N LEU A 48 -0.54 -6.54 -14.15
CA LEU A 48 -0.05 -6.39 -15.54
C LEU A 48 -1.21 -6.22 -16.54
N ASN A 49 -2.33 -6.91 -16.28
CA ASN A 49 -3.57 -6.78 -17.03
C ASN A 49 -4.72 -6.56 -16.05
N ARG A 50 -5.29 -5.35 -16.02
CA ARG A 50 -6.45 -5.00 -15.17
C ARG A 50 -7.74 -5.75 -15.54
N ASN A 51 -7.80 -6.31 -16.76
CA ASN A 51 -8.94 -7.08 -17.25
C ASN A 51 -8.73 -8.59 -17.11
N ALA A 52 -7.60 -9.03 -16.54
CA ALA A 52 -7.39 -10.45 -16.28
C ALA A 52 -8.36 -10.91 -15.18
N PRO A 53 -8.93 -12.12 -15.29
CA PRO A 53 -9.76 -12.67 -14.23
C PRO A 53 -8.93 -12.77 -12.94
N GLU A 54 -9.41 -12.16 -11.84
CA GLU A 54 -8.74 -12.21 -10.55
C GLU A 54 -8.61 -13.65 -10.09
N THR A 55 -7.42 -14.22 -10.28
CA THR A 55 -7.07 -15.54 -9.79
C THR A 55 -6.39 -15.36 -8.43
N GLY A 56 -7.02 -15.86 -7.37
CA GLY A 56 -6.43 -15.91 -6.03
C GLY A 56 -6.70 -14.67 -5.17
N LYS A 57 -7.96 -14.46 -4.80
CA LYS A 57 -8.31 -13.59 -3.66
C LYS A 57 -7.74 -14.24 -2.40
N TYR A 58 -6.57 -13.78 -1.95
CA TYR A 58 -5.99 -14.23 -0.69
C TYR A 58 -6.74 -13.52 0.44
N THR A 59 -7.54 -14.27 1.20
CA THR A 59 -8.15 -13.79 2.44
C THR A 59 -7.20 -14.12 3.58
N SER A 60 -6.63 -13.09 4.22
CA SER A 60 -5.92 -13.27 5.48
C SER A 60 -6.88 -13.84 6.54
N PRO A 61 -6.51 -14.93 7.23
CA PRO A 61 -7.27 -15.43 8.38
C PRO A 61 -6.95 -14.67 9.68
N PHE A 62 -6.06 -13.68 9.63
CA PHE A 62 -5.70 -12.77 10.71
C PHE A 62 -6.20 -11.36 10.41
#